data_AF-A0A0D6L3C4-F1
#
_entry.id   AF-A0A0D6L3C4-F1
#
_cell.length_a   1.000
_cell.length_b   1.000
_cell.length_c   1.000
_cell.angle_alpha   90.00
_cell.angle_beta   90.00
_cell.angle_gamma   90.00
#
_symmetry.space_group_name_H-M   'P 1'
#
loop_
_entity.id
_entity.type
_entity.pdbx_description
1 polymer ?
#
loop_
_entity_poly.entity_id
_entity_poly.type
_entity_poly.pdbx_seq_one_letter_code
_entity_poly.pdbx_strand_id
1 'polypeptide(L)'
;PKPDVAAQIRKVLAAAEQDNKDPNQLAYDEHNPFVVCSRNFVPLYRGKPQCKCPFCGASFSVGLEGTVCDVCQVSEIGKDVIGLRISALQK
;
A
#
# COMPACT_ATOMS: atom_id res chain seq x y z
N PRO A 1 3.46 16.24 -19.31
CA PRO A 1 4.90 16.10 -18.97
C PRO A 1 5.74 17.12 -19.76
N LYS A 2 6.86 17.61 -19.20
CA LYS A 2 7.78 18.44 -19.98
C LYS A 2 8.33 17.63 -21.17
N PRO A 3 8.50 18.23 -22.36
CA PRO A 3 8.92 17.51 -23.58
C PRO A 3 10.22 16.72 -23.39
N ASP A 4 11.16 17.24 -22.61
CA ASP A 4 12.43 16.58 -22.30
C ASP A 4 12.24 15.25 -21.56
N VAL A 5 11.31 15.21 -20.59
CA VAL A 5 10.99 13.99 -19.82
C VAL A 5 10.38 12.93 -20.74
N ALA A 6 9.52 13.35 -21.68
CA ALA A 6 8.91 12.43 -22.63
C ALA A 6 9.94 11.83 -23.60
N ALA A 7 10.92 12.62 -24.04
CA ALA A 7 12.02 12.13 -24.87
C ALA A 7 12.89 11.11 -24.12
N GLN A 8 13.18 11.39 -22.84
CA GLN A 8 13.93 10.46 -21.98
C GLN A 8 13.18 9.13 -21.79
N ILE A 9 11.87 9.16 -21.51
CA ILE A 9 11.06 7.95 -21.35
C ILE A 9 11.10 7.08 -22.61
N ARG A 10 10.90 7.67 -23.80
CA ARG A 10 10.95 6.92 -25.07
C ARG A 10 12.32 6.29 -25.33
N LYS A 11 13.40 6.99 -24.99
CA LYS A 11 14.77 6.46 -25.13
C LYS A 11 15.00 5.25 -24.23
N VAL A 12 14.54 5.31 -22.98
CA VAL A 12 14.65 4.19 -22.02
C VAL A 12 13.81 3.00 -22.49
N LEU A 13 12.58 3.25 -22.95
CA LEU A 13 11.70 2.20 -23.47
C LEU A 13 12.33 1.46 -24.65
N ALA A 14 12.87 2.19 -25.64
CA ALA A 14 13.51 1.57 -26.80
C ALA A 14 14.72 0.70 -26.43
N ALA A 15 15.45 1.04 -25.36
CA ALA A 15 16.54 0.21 -24.86
C ALA A 15 16.02 -1.05 -24.13
N ALA A 16 14.94 -0.94 -23.35
CA ALA A 16 14.33 -2.06 -22.64
C ALA A 16 13.62 -3.06 -23.59
N GLU A 17 13.12 -2.60 -24.73
CA GLU A 17 12.52 -3.46 -25.77
C GLU A 17 13.56 -4.29 -26.53
N GLN A 18 14.83 -3.85 -26.56
CA GLN A 18 15.92 -4.60 -27.20
C GLN A 18 16.36 -5.82 -26.38
N ASP A 19 16.32 -5.74 -25.05
CA ASP A 19 16.62 -6.85 -24.13
C ASP A 19 15.57 -6.89 -23.02
N ASN A 20 14.42 -7.48 -23.35
CA ASN A 20 13.26 -7.55 -22.47
C ASN A 20 13.36 -8.74 -21.51
N LYS A 21 14.27 -8.65 -20.53
CA LYS A 21 14.46 -9.67 -19.50
C LYS A 21 14.57 -9.04 -18.13
N ASP A 22 13.92 -9.68 -17.16
CA ASP A 22 14.09 -9.37 -15.75
C ASP A 22 15.10 -10.35 -15.14
N PRO A 23 16.35 -9.94 -14.88
CA PRO A 23 17.39 -10.85 -14.38
C PRO A 23 17.17 -11.26 -12.92
N ASN A 24 16.37 -10.49 -12.15
CA ASN A 24 16.15 -10.72 -10.73
C ASN A 24 14.67 -10.91 -10.44
N GLN A 25 14.34 -11.92 -9.64
CA GLN A 25 12.99 -12.07 -9.11
C GLN A 25 12.75 -11.04 -8.01
N LEU A 26 11.72 -10.23 -8.17
CA LEU A 26 11.27 -9.26 -7.17
C LEU A 26 10.07 -9.82 -6.38
N ALA A 27 9.92 -9.38 -5.14
CA ALA A 27 8.70 -9.58 -4.35
C ALA A 27 7.62 -8.54 -4.75
N TYR A 28 7.32 -8.48 -6.04
CA TYR A 28 6.38 -7.56 -6.66
C TYR A 28 5.63 -8.27 -7.78
N ASP A 29 4.35 -7.97 -7.93
CA ASP A 29 3.46 -8.54 -8.93
C ASP A 29 2.63 -7.41 -9.48
N GLU A 30 2.89 -7.04 -10.74
CA GLU A 30 2.28 -5.91 -11.43
C GLU A 30 0.82 -6.15 -11.80
N HIS A 31 0.39 -7.41 -11.85
CA HIS A 31 -0.96 -7.80 -12.25
C HIS A 31 -1.91 -7.96 -11.06
N ASN A 32 -1.38 -7.97 -9.84
CA ASN A 32 -2.14 -8.18 -8.62
C ASN A 32 -2.22 -6.90 -7.76
N PRO A 33 -3.42 -6.29 -7.63
CA PRO A 33 -3.59 -5.11 -6.80
C PRO A 33 -3.19 -5.37 -5.35
N PHE A 34 -2.42 -4.45 -4.78
CA PHE A 34 -1.98 -4.50 -3.39
C PHE A 34 -2.13 -3.14 -2.71
N VAL A 35 -2.09 -3.17 -1.38
CA VAL A 35 -1.87 -1.98 -0.53
C VAL A 35 -0.53 -2.13 0.19
N VAL A 36 0.11 -1.03 0.54
CA VAL A 36 1.41 -1.08 1.24
C VAL A 36 1.18 -1.20 2.74
N CYS A 37 1.87 -2.15 3.39
CA CYS A 37 1.91 -2.22 4.84
C CYS A 37 2.54 -0.94 5.41
N SER A 38 1.83 -0.22 6.27
CA SER A 38 2.26 1.10 6.78
C SER A 38 3.37 1.06 7.85
N ARG A 39 3.99 -0.10 8.07
CA ARG A 39 5.14 -0.29 9.00
C ARG A 39 6.31 -1.00 8.31
N ASN A 40 6.02 -2.13 7.66
CA ASN A 40 7.06 -2.96 7.04
C ASN A 40 7.33 -2.59 5.57
N PHE A 41 6.52 -1.72 4.96
CA PHE A 41 6.65 -1.28 3.56
C PHE A 41 6.67 -2.42 2.52
N VAL A 42 5.96 -3.50 2.81
CA VAL A 42 5.76 -4.66 1.92
C VAL A 42 4.39 -4.61 1.25
N PRO A 43 4.23 -5.18 0.03
CA PRO A 43 2.93 -5.28 -0.63
C PRO A 43 2.02 -6.29 0.09
N LEU A 44 0.78 -5.85 0.38
CA LEU A 44 -0.31 -6.66 0.91
C LEU A 44 -1.31 -6.90 -0.23
N TYR A 45 -1.18 -8.06 -0.88
CA TYR A 45 -2.00 -8.40 -2.04
C TYR A 45 -3.46 -8.65 -1.69
N ARG A 46 -4.35 -8.30 -2.62
CA ARG A 46 -5.78 -8.48 -2.47
C ARG A 46 -6.13 -9.95 -2.15
N GLY A 47 -7.02 -10.14 -1.18
CA GLY A 47 -7.48 -11.47 -0.76
C GLY A 47 -6.57 -12.15 0.28
N LYS A 48 -5.39 -11.59 0.60
CA LYS A 48 -4.59 -12.04 1.74
C LYS A 48 -5.07 -11.37 3.03
N PRO A 49 -4.96 -12.05 4.18
CA PRO A 49 -5.27 -11.45 5.47
C PRO A 49 -4.42 -10.20 5.73
N GLN A 50 -5.05 -9.15 6.24
CA GLN A 50 -4.41 -7.91 6.66
C GLN A 50 -5.22 -7.27 7.78
N CYS A 51 -4.57 -6.38 8.51
CA CYS A 51 -5.17 -5.64 9.62
C CYS A 51 -5.29 -4.19 9.22
N LYS A 52 -6.24 -3.46 9.80
CA LYS A 52 -6.42 -2.03 9.51
C LYS A 52 -6.47 -1.21 10.78
N CYS A 53 -5.98 0.02 10.69
CA CYS A 53 -6.25 1.03 11.70
C CYS A 53 -7.74 1.39 11.62
N PRO A 54 -8.53 1.23 12.69
CA PRO A 54 -9.96 1.53 12.68
C PRO A 54 -10.26 3.03 12.56
N PHE A 55 -9.26 3.89 12.78
CA PHE A 55 -9.42 5.34 12.69
C PHE A 55 -9.05 5.89 11.30
N CYS A 56 -7.80 5.72 10.85
CA CYS A 56 -7.33 6.29 9.57
C CYS A 56 -7.38 5.33 8.38
N GLY A 57 -7.68 4.05 8.59
CA GLY A 57 -7.77 3.05 7.51
C GLY A 57 -6.42 2.52 6.99
N ALA A 58 -5.29 2.93 7.56
CA ALA A 58 -3.96 2.41 7.23
C ALA A 58 -3.92 0.87 7.32
N SER A 59 -3.22 0.23 6.39
CA SER A 59 -3.17 -1.23 6.25
C SER A 59 -1.87 -1.81 6.80
N PHE A 60 -1.97 -2.95 7.49
CA PHE A 60 -0.86 -3.58 8.19
C PHE A 60 -0.81 -5.08 7.90
N SER A 61 0.40 -5.63 7.97
CA SER A 61 0.63 -7.07 7.96
C SER A 61 0.01 -7.71 9.20
N VAL A 62 -0.38 -8.99 9.10
CA VAL A 62 -0.84 -9.78 10.23
C VAL A 62 0.25 -9.88 11.30
N GLY A 63 -0.15 -9.87 12.57
CA GLY A 63 0.73 -9.91 13.74
C GLY A 63 1.11 -8.53 14.28
N LEU A 64 0.60 -7.45 13.68
CA LEU A 64 0.81 -6.07 14.14
C LEU A 64 -0.38 -5.50 14.93
N GLU A 65 -1.47 -6.26 15.04
CA GLU A 65 -2.65 -5.92 15.85
C GLU A 65 -2.27 -5.66 17.31
N GLY A 66 -3.05 -4.80 17.98
CA GLY A 66 -2.80 -4.45 19.38
C GLY A 66 -1.69 -3.41 19.59
N THR A 67 -0.94 -3.03 18.54
CA THR A 67 0.06 -1.96 18.62
C THR A 67 -0.48 -0.63 18.10
N VAL A 68 0.18 0.48 18.47
CA VAL A 68 -0.21 1.82 18.01
C VAL A 68 0.10 1.98 16.52
N CYS A 69 -0.86 2.53 15.77
CA CYS A 69 -0.74 2.80 14.34
C CYS A 69 0.35 3.85 14.05
N ASP A 70 1.29 3.53 13.16
CA ASP A 70 2.41 4.43 12.77
C ASP A 70 1.95 5.66 11.98
N VAL A 71 0.78 5.58 11.34
CA VAL A 71 0.24 6.66 10.50
C VAL A 71 -0.47 7.72 11.34
N CYS A 72 -1.45 7.33 12.16
CA CYS A 72 -2.21 8.28 12.98
C CYS A 72 -1.64 8.46 14.39
N GLN A 73 -0.77 7.56 14.85
CA GLN A 73 -0.09 7.59 16.15
C GLN A 73 -1.00 7.57 17.38
N VAL A 74 -2.30 7.32 17.22
CA VAL A 74 -3.29 7.37 18.32
C VAL A 74 -4.16 6.13 18.45
N SER A 75 -4.37 5.38 17.37
CA SER A 75 -5.30 4.25 17.34
C SER A 75 -4.56 2.92 17.38
N GLU A 76 -5.16 1.93 18.04
CA GLU A 76 -4.68 0.55 18.09
C GLU A 76 -5.05 -0.20 16.80
N ILE A 77 -4.05 -0.80 16.15
CA ILE A 77 -4.22 -1.54 14.90
C ILE A 77 -5.13 -2.76 15.12
N GLY A 78 -6.09 -2.98 14.22
CA GLY A 78 -6.95 -4.16 14.22
C GLY A 78 -8.03 -4.19 15.29
N LYS A 79 -8.17 -3.11 16.08
CA LYS A 79 -9.18 -3.05 17.14
C LYS A 79 -10.59 -2.93 16.56
N ASP A 80 -11.52 -3.71 17.11
CA ASP A 80 -12.95 -3.58 16.83
C ASP A 80 -13.50 -2.29 17.44
N VAL A 81 -14.19 -1.49 16.63
CA VAL A 81 -14.78 -0.22 17.04
C VAL A 81 -16.16 -0.04 16.45
N ILE A 82 -16.95 0.84 17.06
CA ILE A 82 -18.27 1.25 16.55
C ILE A 82 -18.16 2.07 15.24
N GLY A 83 -16.97 2.61 14.97
CA GLY A 83 -16.68 3.48 13.84
C GLY A 83 -16.80 4.96 14.20
N LEU A 84 -16.39 5.84 13.27
CA LEU A 84 -16.38 7.29 13.47
C LEU A 84 -17.80 7.83 13.73
N ARG A 85 -17.97 8.60 14.81
CA ARG A 85 -19.21 9.27 15.20
C ARG A 85 -18.97 10.77 15.31
N ILE A 86 -19.52 11.52 14.36
CA ILE A 86 -19.33 12.97 14.21
C ILE A 86 -20.64 13.72 13.96
N SER A 87 -21.78 13.02 13.97
CA SER A 87 -23.11 13.61 13.79
C SER A 87 -24.12 12.99 14.74
N ALA A 88 -25.05 13.82 15.21
CA ALA A 88 -26.20 13.39 16.03
C ALA A 88 -27.14 12.42 15.28
N LEU A 89 -26.99 12.26 13.96
CA LEU A 89 -27.72 11.26 13.18
C LEU A 89 -27.22 9.83 13.41
N GLN A 90 -26.02 9.66 13.95
CA GLN A 90 -25.36 8.35 14.11
C GLN A 90 -25.56 7.75 15.51
N LYS A 91 -26.69 8.05 16.15
CA LYS A 91 -27.06 7.49 17.48
C LYS A 91 -27.09 5.97 17.47
#